data_AF-A0A0B5L726-F1
#
_entry.id   AF-A0A0B5L726-F1
#
_cell.length_a   1.000
_cell.length_b   1.000
_cell.length_c   1.000
_cell.angle_alpha   90.00
_cell.angle_beta   90.00
_cell.angle_gamma   90.00
#
_symmetry.space_group_name_H-M   'P 1'
#
loop_
_entity.id
_entity.type
_entity.pdbx_description
1 polymer ?
#
loop_
_entity_poly.entity_id
_entity_poly.type
_entity_poly.pdbx_seq_one_letter_code
_entity_poly.pdbx_strand_id
1 'polypeptide(L)'
;RYFLVLDDIWDKVDLQAVGVPIPSRRPTGQYKHKVVFTTRTEQVCGSMVAHEKMKINCLEPEDAWKLFREMVGQDTLKSHPKIQRLARQVFEECRGLPLALTVIGKAMSTRKTPNEWQDAIALLRRSKLPEILEKDEDMLPRLKLSYDYLPDDDIRKCFLLCALWPKEHHFGKIGFIECWMGHGLIDVGGFNDINVAYDRGHAIIGKLKSACLLEPGFHEDHVVEMHDLMHDLA
;
A
#
# COMPACT_ATOMS: atom_id res chain seq x y z
N ARG A 1 8.59 23.05 -23.40
CA ARG A 1 7.25 22.50 -23.07
C ARG A 1 7.52 21.38 -22.10
N TYR A 2 6.98 21.44 -20.89
CA TYR A 2 7.22 20.43 -19.86
C TYR A 2 5.88 19.97 -19.25
N PHE A 3 5.95 18.82 -18.60
CA PHE A 3 4.86 18.22 -17.85
C PHE A 3 5.38 17.99 -16.43
N LEU A 4 4.68 18.53 -15.44
CA LEU A 4 5.04 18.41 -14.03
C LEU A 4 3.95 17.62 -13.31
N VAL A 5 4.34 16.62 -12.54
CA VAL A 5 3.46 15.88 -11.64
C VAL A 5 3.85 16.23 -10.22
N LEU A 6 2.89 16.70 -9.43
CA LEU A 6 3.03 16.91 -8.00
C LEU A 6 2.18 15.83 -7.31
N ASP A 7 2.84 14.82 -6.76
CA ASP A 7 2.14 13.72 -6.10
C ASP A 7 1.80 14.09 -4.64
N ASP A 8 0.67 13.59 -4.15
CA ASP A 8 0.16 13.67 -2.78
C ASP A 8 0.25 15.05 -2.10
N ILE A 9 -0.31 16.09 -2.74
CA ILE A 9 -0.33 17.42 -2.14
C ILE A 9 -1.46 17.59 -1.10
N TRP A 10 -1.09 18.06 0.08
CA TRP A 10 -2.01 18.26 1.21
C TRP A 10 -2.52 19.70 1.34
N ASP A 11 -1.79 20.67 0.79
CA ASP A 11 -2.08 22.09 0.88
C ASP A 11 -1.76 22.84 -0.42
N LYS A 12 -2.16 24.13 -0.48
CA LYS A 12 -1.88 24.99 -1.63
C LYS A 12 -0.37 25.16 -1.84
N VAL A 13 0.09 24.81 -3.03
CA VAL A 13 1.47 25.06 -3.48
C VAL A 13 1.51 26.35 -4.31
N ASP A 14 2.38 27.29 -3.92
CA ASP A 14 2.70 28.44 -4.76
C ASP A 14 3.64 28.03 -5.89
N LEU A 15 3.05 27.71 -7.05
CA LEU A 15 3.78 27.32 -8.25
C LEU A 15 4.83 28.36 -8.67
N GLN A 16 4.55 29.66 -8.55
CA GLN A 16 5.51 30.68 -8.95
C GLN A 16 6.72 30.72 -8.01
N ALA A 17 6.49 30.59 -6.70
CA ALA A 17 7.56 30.55 -5.71
C ALA A 17 8.53 29.38 -5.94
N VAL A 18 8.02 28.25 -6.42
CA VAL A 18 8.84 27.07 -6.79
C VAL A 18 9.35 27.10 -8.24
N GLY A 19 9.25 28.25 -8.91
CA GLY A 19 9.80 28.46 -10.26
C GLY A 19 8.95 27.88 -11.41
N VAL A 20 7.71 27.46 -11.13
CA VAL A 20 6.74 26.98 -12.13
C VAL A 20 5.91 28.18 -12.60
N PRO A 21 6.16 28.73 -13.81
CA PRO A 21 5.39 29.84 -14.33
C PRO A 21 3.90 29.48 -14.46
N ILE A 22 3.01 30.44 -14.20
CA ILE A 22 1.57 30.25 -14.40
C ILE A 22 1.28 29.94 -15.88
N PRO A 23 0.37 29.00 -16.20
CA PRO A 23 0.02 28.67 -17.57
C PRO A 23 -0.54 29.90 -18.32
N SER A 24 0.26 30.50 -19.21
CA SER A 24 -0.23 31.48 -20.17
C SER A 24 -0.73 30.79 -21.44
N ARG A 25 -1.94 31.14 -21.88
CA ARG A 25 -2.50 30.66 -23.15
C ARG A 25 -1.73 31.29 -24.31
N ARG A 26 -1.37 30.47 -25.30
CA ARG A 26 -0.91 30.98 -26.60
C ARG A 26 -2.08 31.65 -27.34
N PRO A 27 -1.80 32.51 -28.34
CA PRO A 27 -2.81 33.01 -29.29
C PRO A 27 -3.58 31.87 -30.00
N THR A 28 -2.97 30.69 -30.09
CA THR A 28 -3.54 29.46 -30.65
C THR A 28 -4.42 28.66 -29.66
N GLY A 29 -4.65 29.16 -28.45
CA GLY A 29 -5.46 28.52 -27.41
C GLY A 29 -4.78 27.41 -26.61
N GLN A 30 -3.54 27.02 -26.94
CA GLN A 30 -2.82 25.94 -26.25
C GLN A 30 -1.96 26.44 -25.08
N TYR A 31 -1.95 25.69 -23.97
CA TYR A 31 -1.06 25.93 -22.83
C TYR A 31 0.39 25.49 -23.12
N LYS A 32 1.37 26.27 -22.67
CA LYS A 32 2.81 26.03 -22.92
C LYS A 32 3.40 24.88 -22.09
N HIS A 33 2.78 24.56 -20.96
CA HIS A 33 3.13 23.49 -20.01
C HIS A 33 1.86 22.97 -19.33
N LYS A 34 1.92 21.79 -18.74
CA LYS A 34 0.81 21.18 -17.99
C LYS A 34 1.34 20.73 -16.62
N VAL A 35 0.60 21.08 -15.57
CA VAL A 35 0.82 20.59 -14.21
C VAL A 35 -0.33 19.67 -13.88
N VAL A 36 -0.02 18.49 -13.39
CA VAL A 36 -0.97 17.53 -12.82
C VAL A 36 -0.59 17.36 -11.37
N PHE A 37 -1.58 17.28 -10.49
CA PHE A 37 -1.33 16.97 -9.09
C PHE A 37 -2.38 15.99 -8.60
N THR A 38 -1.99 15.19 -7.60
CA THR A 38 -2.88 14.28 -6.89
C THR A 38 -3.08 14.81 -5.47
N THR A 39 -4.28 14.63 -4.92
CA THR A 39 -4.63 15.06 -3.57
C THR A 39 -5.82 14.25 -3.10
N ARG A 40 -5.92 14.05 -1.78
CA ARG A 40 -7.06 13.39 -1.14
C ARG A 40 -8.22 14.35 -0.88
N THR A 41 -7.97 15.67 -0.95
CA THR A 41 -8.97 16.67 -0.60
C THR A 41 -9.39 17.50 -1.81
N GLU A 42 -10.69 17.59 -2.08
CA GLU A 42 -11.18 18.46 -3.15
C GLU A 42 -10.91 19.95 -2.87
N GLN A 43 -10.76 20.32 -1.59
CA GLN A 43 -10.41 21.67 -1.17
C GLN A 43 -9.10 22.15 -1.79
N VAL A 44 -8.07 21.28 -1.86
CA VAL A 44 -6.79 21.60 -2.50
C VAL A 44 -6.96 21.85 -4.00
N CYS A 45 -7.83 21.10 -4.68
CA CYS A 45 -8.15 21.38 -6.08
C CYS A 45 -8.73 22.80 -6.28
N GLY A 46 -9.53 23.28 -5.32
CA GLY A 46 -10.05 24.64 -5.31
C GLY A 46 -8.98 25.68 -5.03
N SER A 47 -8.14 25.46 -4.01
CA SER A 47 -7.08 26.41 -3.61
C SER A 47 -5.98 26.56 -4.68
N MET A 48 -5.71 25.48 -5.42
CA MET A 48 -4.80 25.44 -6.58
C MET A 48 -5.42 25.98 -7.87
N VAL A 49 -6.71 26.30 -7.88
CA VAL A 49 -7.46 26.78 -9.07
C VAL A 49 -7.30 25.80 -10.24
N ALA A 50 -7.53 24.50 -9.97
CA ALA A 50 -7.41 23.45 -10.98
C ALA A 50 -8.34 23.69 -12.18
N HIS A 51 -7.77 23.65 -13.39
CA HIS A 51 -8.53 23.83 -14.63
C HIS A 51 -9.48 22.66 -14.91
N GLU A 52 -9.04 21.44 -14.60
CA GLU A 52 -9.80 20.21 -14.74
C GLU A 52 -9.63 19.41 -13.45
N LYS A 53 -10.73 18.82 -12.97
CA LYS A 53 -10.75 17.94 -11.80
C LYS A 53 -11.13 16.54 -12.25
N MET A 54 -10.36 15.55 -11.85
CA MET A 54 -10.66 14.14 -12.10
C MET A 54 -10.77 13.42 -10.76
N LYS A 55 -11.99 13.06 -10.37
CA LYS A 55 -12.20 12.25 -9.17
C LYS A 55 -11.88 10.80 -9.49
N ILE A 56 -10.94 10.22 -8.74
CA ILE A 56 -10.65 8.79 -8.80
C ILE A 56 -11.72 8.07 -7.97
N ASN A 57 -12.55 7.27 -8.63
CA ASN A 57 -13.56 6.44 -7.98
C ASN A 57 -12.99 5.05 -7.68
N CYS A 58 -13.69 4.29 -6.84
CA CYS A 58 -13.42 2.86 -6.66
C CYS A 58 -13.56 2.11 -7.99
N LEU A 59 -12.91 0.94 -8.10
CA LEU A 59 -13.03 0.11 -9.29
C LEU A 59 -14.47 -0.37 -9.48
N GLU A 60 -14.90 -0.41 -10.73
CA GLU A 60 -16.17 -1.02 -11.10
C GLU A 60 -16.19 -2.51 -10.68
N PRO A 61 -17.36 -3.07 -10.30
CA PRO A 61 -17.44 -4.39 -9.69
C PRO A 61 -16.77 -5.52 -10.50
N GLU A 62 -16.82 -5.44 -11.84
CA GLU A 62 -16.21 -6.42 -12.73
C GLU A 62 -14.67 -6.37 -12.68
N ASP A 63 -14.09 -5.18 -12.82
CA ASP A 63 -12.65 -4.96 -12.76
C ASP A 63 -12.11 -5.22 -11.35
N ALA A 64 -12.84 -4.78 -10.32
CA ALA A 64 -12.51 -5.03 -8.92
C ALA A 64 -12.45 -6.55 -8.63
N TRP A 65 -13.44 -7.30 -9.10
CA TRP A 65 -13.46 -8.75 -8.92
C TRP A 65 -12.36 -9.46 -9.72
N LYS A 66 -12.04 -8.95 -10.91
CA LYS A 66 -10.92 -9.45 -11.72
C LYS A 66 -9.60 -9.27 -10.97
N LEU A 67 -9.33 -8.06 -10.47
CA LEU A 67 -8.14 -7.74 -9.67
C LEU A 67 -8.05 -8.65 -8.43
N PHE A 68 -9.13 -8.78 -7.65
CA PHE A 68 -9.12 -9.61 -6.45
C PHE A 68 -8.76 -11.06 -6.75
N ARG A 69 -9.37 -11.65 -7.79
CA ARG A 69 -9.06 -13.04 -8.18
C ARG A 69 -7.62 -13.23 -8.66
N GLU A 70 -7.07 -12.24 -9.34
CA GLU A 70 -5.68 -12.24 -9.77
C GLU A 70 -4.74 -12.28 -8.55
N MET A 71 -5.05 -11.46 -7.53
CA MET A 71 -4.25 -11.36 -6.31
C MET A 71 -4.35 -12.61 -5.42
N VAL A 72 -5.52 -13.27 -5.37
CA VAL A 72 -5.69 -14.55 -4.66
C VAL A 72 -5.03 -15.72 -5.41
N GLY A 73 -5.09 -15.72 -6.74
CA GLY A 73 -4.60 -16.81 -7.58
C GLY A 73 -5.59 -17.95 -7.78
N GLN A 74 -5.58 -18.55 -8.97
CA GLN A 74 -6.54 -19.58 -9.37
C GLN A 74 -6.40 -20.88 -8.58
N ASP A 75 -5.19 -21.26 -8.21
CA ASP A 75 -4.93 -22.50 -7.47
C ASP A 75 -5.63 -22.50 -6.12
N THR A 76 -5.60 -21.36 -5.42
CA THR A 76 -6.25 -21.18 -4.13
C THR A 76 -7.77 -21.08 -4.29
N LEU A 77 -8.25 -20.33 -5.28
CA LEU A 77 -9.70 -20.24 -5.55
C LEU A 77 -10.34 -21.60 -5.91
N LYS A 78 -9.57 -22.51 -6.52
CA LYS A 78 -10.00 -23.85 -6.93
C LYS A 78 -9.71 -24.93 -5.90
N SER A 79 -9.01 -24.60 -4.81
CA SER A 79 -8.58 -25.59 -3.80
C SER A 79 -9.74 -26.25 -3.04
N HIS A 80 -10.92 -25.61 -2.99
CA HIS A 80 -12.13 -26.20 -2.41
C HIS A 80 -13.42 -25.59 -3.00
N PRO A 81 -14.50 -26.37 -3.25
CA PRO A 81 -15.74 -25.87 -3.89
C PRO A 81 -16.41 -24.68 -3.17
N LYS A 82 -16.32 -24.64 -1.83
CA LYS A 82 -16.86 -23.54 -1.02
C LYS A 82 -16.05 -22.23 -1.13
N ILE A 83 -14.79 -22.27 -1.54
CA ILE A 83 -13.90 -21.09 -1.53
C ILE A 83 -14.39 -20.03 -2.50
N GLN A 84 -14.90 -20.38 -3.68
CA GLN A 84 -15.42 -19.36 -4.61
C GLN A 84 -16.52 -18.49 -3.99
N ARG A 85 -17.44 -19.10 -3.22
CA ARG A 85 -18.50 -18.37 -2.52
C ARG A 85 -17.96 -17.53 -1.36
N LEU A 86 -16.97 -18.03 -0.63
CA LEU A 86 -16.35 -17.29 0.47
C LEU A 86 -15.49 -16.13 -0.05
N ALA A 87 -14.81 -16.31 -1.19
CA ALA A 87 -14.04 -15.29 -1.85
C ALA A 87 -14.89 -14.09 -2.29
N ARG A 88 -16.15 -14.32 -2.69
CA ARG A 88 -17.12 -13.25 -2.95
C ARG A 88 -17.41 -12.42 -1.69
N GLN A 89 -17.57 -13.07 -0.53
CA GLN A 89 -17.82 -12.36 0.72
C GLN A 89 -16.61 -11.55 1.18
N VAL A 90 -15.39 -12.06 1.02
CA VAL A 90 -14.17 -11.28 1.31
C VAL A 90 -14.06 -10.09 0.34
N PHE A 91 -14.31 -10.31 -0.95
CA PHE A 91 -14.32 -9.25 -1.96
C PHE A 91 -15.31 -8.11 -1.64
N GLU A 92 -16.50 -8.44 -1.15
CA GLU A 92 -17.50 -7.44 -0.73
C GLU A 92 -16.98 -6.55 0.40
N GLU A 93 -16.18 -7.11 1.32
CA GLU A 93 -15.55 -6.34 2.40
C GLU A 93 -14.42 -5.42 1.90
N CYS A 94 -13.89 -5.62 0.68
CA CYS A 94 -12.87 -4.74 0.07
C CYS A 94 -13.47 -3.48 -0.60
N ARG A 95 -14.80 -3.42 -0.78
CA ARG A 95 -15.55 -2.24 -1.29
C ARG A 95 -15.01 -1.61 -2.58
N GLY A 96 -14.38 -2.40 -3.46
CA GLY A 96 -13.86 -1.91 -4.74
C GLY A 96 -12.58 -1.06 -4.65
N LEU A 97 -11.96 -0.94 -3.47
CA LEU A 97 -10.74 -0.17 -3.27
C LEU A 97 -9.53 -0.98 -3.77
N PRO A 98 -8.76 -0.48 -4.77
CA PRO A 98 -7.63 -1.22 -5.35
C PRO A 98 -6.64 -1.74 -4.31
N LEU A 99 -6.25 -0.90 -3.34
CA LEU A 99 -5.29 -1.27 -2.30
C LEU A 99 -5.84 -2.40 -1.42
N ALA A 100 -7.08 -2.29 -0.94
CA ALA A 100 -7.72 -3.33 -0.14
C ALA A 100 -7.86 -4.66 -0.90
N LEU A 101 -8.28 -4.60 -2.18
CA LEU A 101 -8.38 -5.78 -3.05
C LEU A 101 -7.02 -6.48 -3.21
N THR A 102 -5.95 -5.71 -3.40
CA THR A 102 -4.60 -6.23 -3.55
C THR A 102 -4.04 -6.82 -2.26
N VAL A 103 -4.10 -6.08 -1.16
CA VAL A 103 -3.55 -6.48 0.14
C VAL A 103 -4.28 -7.70 0.69
N ILE A 104 -5.62 -7.65 0.74
CA ILE A 104 -6.43 -8.77 1.24
C ILE A 104 -6.36 -9.95 0.27
N GLY A 105 -6.39 -9.70 -1.04
CA GLY A 105 -6.26 -10.75 -2.05
C GLY A 105 -4.97 -11.56 -1.89
N LYS A 106 -3.82 -10.88 -1.74
CA LYS A 106 -2.53 -11.55 -1.49
C LYS A 106 -2.50 -12.24 -0.12
N ALA A 107 -3.05 -11.64 0.93
CA ALA A 107 -3.15 -12.26 2.25
C ALA A 107 -3.95 -13.59 2.20
N MET A 108 -4.95 -13.67 1.33
CA MET A 108 -5.75 -14.88 1.09
C MET A 108 -5.11 -15.88 0.13
N SER A 109 -4.05 -15.51 -0.61
CA SER A 109 -3.49 -16.31 -1.70
C SER A 109 -2.94 -17.69 -1.27
N THR A 110 -2.64 -17.89 0.01
CA THR A 110 -2.15 -19.16 0.55
C THR A 110 -3.20 -19.95 1.34
N ARG A 111 -4.42 -19.41 1.48
CA ARG A 111 -5.49 -19.95 2.32
C ARG A 111 -6.34 -20.96 1.57
N LYS A 112 -6.10 -22.24 1.80
CA LYS A 112 -6.69 -23.34 1.00
C LYS A 112 -7.87 -24.04 1.66
N THR A 113 -8.26 -23.63 2.87
CA THR A 113 -9.36 -24.27 3.61
C THR A 113 -10.55 -23.32 3.81
N PRO A 114 -11.81 -23.79 3.75
CA PRO A 114 -12.98 -22.94 4.03
C PRO A 114 -12.95 -22.26 5.40
N ASN A 115 -12.36 -22.90 6.40
CA ASN A 115 -12.26 -22.37 7.76
C ASN A 115 -11.38 -21.12 7.82
N GLU A 116 -10.22 -21.11 7.13
CA GLU A 116 -9.37 -19.91 7.03
C GLU A 116 -10.10 -18.74 6.38
N TRP A 117 -10.90 -19.00 5.35
CA TRP A 117 -11.71 -17.96 4.70
C TRP A 117 -12.83 -17.43 5.60
N GLN A 118 -13.46 -18.29 6.39
CA GLN A 118 -14.49 -17.89 7.35
C GLN A 118 -13.90 -17.03 8.48
N ASP A 119 -12.71 -17.41 8.97
CA ASP A 119 -11.96 -16.63 9.95
C ASP A 119 -11.62 -15.23 9.41
N ALA A 120 -11.09 -15.14 8.19
CA ALA A 120 -10.81 -13.87 7.52
C ALA A 120 -12.05 -12.96 7.45
N ILE A 121 -13.21 -13.52 7.07
CA ILE A 121 -14.48 -12.78 7.02
C ILE A 121 -14.87 -12.28 8.42
N ALA A 122 -14.69 -13.09 9.46
CA ALA A 122 -15.00 -12.68 10.82
C ALA A 122 -14.10 -11.52 11.28
N LEU A 123 -12.80 -11.59 10.98
CA LEU A 123 -11.84 -10.53 11.29
C LEU A 123 -12.18 -9.22 10.55
N LEU A 124 -12.43 -9.29 9.24
CA LEU A 124 -12.79 -8.12 8.42
C LEU A 124 -14.11 -7.47 8.85
N ARG A 125 -15.07 -8.26 9.34
CA ARG A 125 -16.35 -7.73 9.84
C ARG A 125 -16.23 -7.12 11.22
N ARG A 126 -15.37 -7.67 12.07
CA ARG A 126 -15.08 -7.13 13.41
C ARG A 126 -14.32 -5.82 13.35
N SER A 127 -13.51 -5.62 12.31
CA SER A 127 -12.68 -4.44 12.14
C SER A 127 -13.44 -3.21 11.61
N LYS A 128 -14.76 -3.31 11.38
CA LYS A 128 -15.60 -2.14 11.02
C LYS A 128 -15.61 -1.11 12.14
N LEU A 129 -15.00 0.05 11.90
CA LEU A 129 -15.21 1.26 12.70
C LEU A 129 -16.64 1.79 12.50
N PRO A 130 -17.24 2.51 13.47
CA PRO A 130 -18.50 3.22 13.25
C PRO A 130 -18.37 4.18 12.07
N GLU A 131 -19.44 4.36 11.28
CA GLU A 131 -19.52 5.18 10.04
C GLU A 131 -19.18 6.69 10.20
N ILE A 132 -18.68 7.10 11.37
CA ILE A 132 -18.48 8.49 11.79
C ILE A 132 -17.04 8.97 11.52
N LEU A 133 -16.09 8.06 11.28
CA LEU A 133 -14.70 8.41 11.01
C LEU A 133 -14.47 8.61 9.50
N GLU A 134 -13.60 9.55 9.14
CA GLU A 134 -13.32 9.95 7.76
C GLU A 134 -12.96 8.74 6.87
N LYS A 135 -13.27 8.83 5.58
CA LYS A 135 -13.26 7.69 4.63
C LYS A 135 -11.94 6.91 4.55
N ASP A 136 -10.82 7.53 4.90
CA ASP A 136 -9.51 6.88 4.86
C ASP A 136 -9.23 6.02 6.11
N GLU A 137 -9.86 6.32 7.27
CA GLU A 137 -9.69 5.55 8.51
C GLU A 137 -10.45 4.20 8.52
N ASP A 138 -11.54 4.03 7.73
CA ASP A 138 -12.26 2.75 7.58
C ASP A 138 -11.43 1.69 6.80
N MET A 139 -10.31 2.08 6.19
CA MET A 139 -9.42 1.15 5.48
C MET A 139 -8.37 0.49 6.37
N LEU A 140 -7.77 1.21 7.32
CA LEU A 140 -6.66 0.68 8.15
C LEU A 140 -7.03 -0.65 8.84
N PRO A 141 -8.22 -0.79 9.47
CA PRO A 141 -8.61 -2.05 10.11
C PRO A 141 -8.77 -3.22 9.13
N ARG A 142 -8.99 -2.95 7.84
CA ARG A 142 -9.08 -3.96 6.78
C ARG A 142 -7.71 -4.37 6.27
N LEU A 143 -6.79 -3.41 6.12
CA LEU A 143 -5.41 -3.63 5.70
C LEU A 143 -4.62 -4.41 6.77
N LYS A 144 -4.97 -4.26 8.05
CA LYS A 144 -4.41 -5.00 9.18
C LYS A 144 -4.41 -6.53 9.00
N LEU A 145 -5.33 -7.08 8.21
CA LEU A 145 -5.39 -8.52 7.96
C LEU A 145 -4.07 -9.06 7.39
N SER A 146 -3.40 -8.29 6.52
CA SER A 146 -2.12 -8.74 5.95
C SER A 146 -1.01 -8.79 6.98
N TYR A 147 -0.98 -7.84 7.92
CA TYR A 147 -0.08 -7.85 9.07
C TYR A 147 -0.37 -9.02 10.02
N ASP A 148 -1.64 -9.23 10.36
CA ASP A 148 -2.06 -10.32 11.26
C ASP A 148 -1.69 -11.70 10.71
N TYR A 149 -1.67 -11.84 9.38
CA TYR A 149 -1.29 -13.07 8.68
C TYR A 149 0.22 -13.25 8.46
N LEU A 150 1.07 -12.31 8.91
CA LEU A 150 2.51 -12.54 8.94
C LEU A 150 2.84 -13.74 9.84
N PRO A 151 3.75 -14.62 9.40
CA PRO A 151 3.94 -15.93 10.02
C PRO A 151 4.73 -15.90 11.33
N ASP A 152 5.42 -14.79 11.61
CA ASP A 152 6.44 -14.72 12.65
C ASP A 152 6.46 -13.34 13.31
N ASP A 153 6.70 -13.32 14.63
CA ASP A 153 6.65 -12.10 15.44
C ASP A 153 7.82 -11.17 15.15
N ASP A 154 8.99 -11.69 14.78
CA ASP A 154 10.14 -10.85 14.42
C ASP A 154 9.87 -10.15 13.09
N ILE A 155 9.21 -10.81 12.14
CA ILE A 155 8.78 -10.16 10.88
C ILE A 155 7.79 -9.03 11.16
N ARG A 156 6.85 -9.23 12.09
CA ARG A 156 5.89 -8.20 12.50
C ARG A 156 6.60 -7.02 13.17
N LYS A 157 7.54 -7.27 14.08
CA LYS A 157 8.34 -6.22 14.71
C LYS A 157 9.21 -5.48 13.69
N CYS A 158 9.79 -6.20 12.74
CA CYS A 158 10.56 -5.61 11.64
C CYS A 158 9.70 -4.64 10.82
N PHE A 159 8.43 -4.99 10.54
CA PHE A 159 7.47 -4.09 9.91
C PHE A 159 7.16 -2.86 10.76
N LEU A 160 6.87 -3.03 12.05
CA LEU A 160 6.60 -1.89 12.95
C LEU A 160 7.80 -0.94 13.04
N LEU A 161 9.02 -1.49 13.03
CA LEU A 161 10.23 -0.66 13.03
C LEU A 161 10.35 0.19 11.75
N CYS A 162 9.84 -0.27 10.60
CA CYS A 162 9.80 0.54 9.38
C CYS A 162 9.13 1.91 9.60
N ALA A 163 8.09 1.95 10.42
CA ALA A 163 7.28 3.15 10.64
C ALA A 163 7.99 4.23 11.47
N LEU A 164 9.16 3.93 12.03
CA LEU A 164 9.99 4.94 12.70
C LEU A 164 10.57 5.99 11.74
N TRP A 165 10.63 5.69 10.44
CA TRP A 165 11.04 6.66 9.44
C TRP A 165 9.86 7.49 8.95
N PRO A 166 10.09 8.72 8.46
CA PRO A 166 9.03 9.56 7.91
C PRO A 166 8.29 8.87 6.76
N LYS A 167 7.03 9.25 6.55
CA LYS A 167 6.28 8.91 5.33
C LYS A 167 7.06 9.35 4.09
N GLU A 168 6.89 8.59 3.00
CA GLU A 168 7.58 8.82 1.71
C GLU A 168 9.12 8.68 1.75
N HIS A 169 9.67 8.11 2.82
CA HIS A 169 11.10 7.84 2.89
C HIS A 169 11.50 6.67 1.97
N HIS A 170 12.57 6.84 1.21
CA HIS A 170 13.18 5.79 0.39
C HIS A 170 14.25 5.04 1.20
N PHE A 171 14.00 3.77 1.50
CA PHE A 171 14.85 2.98 2.37
C PHE A 171 15.89 2.19 1.58
N GLY A 172 17.18 2.43 1.83
CA GLY A 172 18.22 1.51 1.41
C GLY A 172 18.10 0.18 2.17
N LYS A 173 17.89 -0.93 1.46
CA LYS A 173 17.65 -2.26 2.06
C LYS A 173 18.73 -2.64 3.09
N ILE A 174 20.00 -2.37 2.78
CA ILE A 174 21.13 -2.75 3.66
C ILE A 174 21.05 -2.03 5.00
N GLY A 175 20.95 -0.70 5.01
CA GLY A 175 20.86 0.07 6.25
C GLY A 175 19.62 -0.30 7.07
N PHE A 176 18.54 -0.70 6.40
CA PHE A 176 17.34 -1.17 7.06
C PHE A 176 17.53 -2.52 7.77
N ILE A 177 18.23 -3.44 7.11
CA ILE A 177 18.61 -4.73 7.69
C ILE A 177 19.57 -4.53 8.87
N GLU A 178 20.57 -3.65 8.73
CA GLU A 178 21.49 -3.30 9.83
C GLU A 178 20.75 -2.75 11.05
N CYS A 179 19.70 -1.94 10.84
CA CYS A 179 18.87 -1.46 11.95
C CYS A 179 18.14 -2.60 12.66
N TRP A 180 17.55 -3.54 11.90
CA TRP A 180 16.93 -4.74 12.49
C TRP A 180 17.93 -5.60 13.28
N MET A 181 19.15 -5.74 12.79
CA MET A 181 20.24 -6.41 13.52
C MET A 181 20.57 -5.66 14.82
N GLY A 182 20.71 -4.33 14.77
CA GLY A 182 21.01 -3.50 15.93
C GLY A 182 19.93 -3.56 17.02
N HIS A 183 18.67 -3.74 16.64
CA HIS A 183 17.54 -3.96 17.55
C HIS A 183 17.37 -5.42 17.99
N GLY A 184 18.23 -6.34 17.53
CA GLY A 184 18.17 -7.75 17.89
C GLY A 184 17.00 -8.53 17.27
N LEU A 185 16.34 -7.98 16.25
CA LEU A 185 15.27 -8.65 15.49
C LEU A 185 15.83 -9.66 14.48
N ILE A 186 17.09 -9.50 14.13
CA ILE A 186 17.89 -10.49 13.41
C ILE A 186 19.05 -10.85 14.33
N ASP A 187 19.04 -12.07 14.85
CA ASP A 187 20.12 -12.56 15.72
C ASP A 187 21.42 -12.66 14.91
N VAL A 188 22.40 -11.82 15.24
CA VAL A 188 23.74 -11.86 14.64
C VAL A 188 24.66 -12.83 15.40
N GLY A 189 24.42 -13.02 16.70
CA GLY A 189 25.27 -13.84 17.57
C GLY A 189 25.09 -15.35 17.35
N GLY A 190 23.98 -15.76 16.77
CA GLY A 190 23.72 -17.15 16.35
C GLY A 190 24.42 -17.57 15.06
N PHE A 191 25.08 -16.65 14.33
CA PHE A 191 25.72 -16.95 13.04
C PHE A 191 27.24 -16.77 13.09
N ASN A 192 27.95 -17.69 12.41
CA ASN A 192 29.41 -17.58 12.22
C ASN A 192 29.80 -16.64 11.06
N ASP A 193 28.83 -16.21 10.25
CA ASP A 193 29.02 -15.33 9.08
C ASP A 193 27.91 -14.27 9.05
N ILE A 194 28.30 -13.00 9.03
CA ILE A 194 27.40 -11.85 8.99
C ILE A 194 26.54 -11.82 7.72
N ASN A 195 27.00 -12.42 6.61
CA ASN A 195 26.23 -12.52 5.38
C ASN A 195 24.91 -13.28 5.58
N VAL A 196 24.87 -14.24 6.51
CA VAL A 196 23.65 -14.98 6.83
C VAL A 196 22.59 -14.07 7.46
N ALA A 197 23.01 -13.10 8.28
CA ALA A 197 22.11 -12.10 8.85
C ALA A 197 21.55 -11.17 7.75
N TYR A 198 22.37 -10.81 6.75
CA TYR A 198 21.90 -10.04 5.59
C TYR A 198 20.91 -10.82 4.73
N ASP A 199 21.21 -12.08 4.41
CA ASP A 199 20.29 -12.97 3.67
C ASP A 199 18.95 -13.13 4.40
N ARG A 200 18.99 -13.26 5.73
CA ARG A 200 17.79 -13.28 6.56
C ARG A 200 17.01 -11.98 6.45
N GLY A 201 17.69 -10.83 6.51
CA GLY A 201 17.07 -9.52 6.31
C GLY A 201 16.39 -9.38 4.95
N HIS A 202 17.06 -9.78 3.87
CA HIS A 202 16.48 -9.80 2.54
C HIS A 202 15.26 -10.72 2.44
N ALA A 203 15.29 -11.88 3.09
CA ALA A 203 14.14 -12.79 3.15
C ALA A 203 12.95 -12.17 3.92
N ILE A 204 13.19 -11.41 5.00
CA ILE A 204 12.15 -10.67 5.71
C ILE A 204 11.53 -9.61 4.80
N ILE A 205 12.35 -8.81 4.11
CA ILE A 205 11.88 -7.82 3.13
C ILE A 205 11.01 -8.48 2.05
N GLY A 206 11.45 -9.63 1.51
CA GLY A 206 10.68 -10.39 0.54
C GLY A 206 9.30 -10.80 1.04
N LYS A 207 9.20 -11.23 2.31
CA LYS A 207 7.92 -11.59 2.94
C LYS A 207 7.02 -10.37 3.14
N LEU A 208 7.57 -9.24 3.60
CA LEU A 208 6.81 -8.00 3.76
C LEU A 208 6.29 -7.48 2.41
N LYS A 209 7.10 -7.56 1.35
CA LYS A 209 6.66 -7.26 -0.03
C LYS A 209 5.57 -8.21 -0.51
N SER A 210 5.69 -9.51 -0.25
CA SER A 210 4.66 -10.49 -0.63
C SER A 210 3.33 -10.25 0.08
N ALA A 211 3.37 -9.67 1.28
CA ALA A 211 2.22 -9.26 2.06
C ALA A 211 1.71 -7.84 1.72
N CYS A 212 2.27 -7.17 0.72
CA CYS A 212 1.95 -5.77 0.39
C CYS A 212 2.12 -4.78 1.55
N LEU A 213 3.01 -5.07 2.50
CA LEU A 213 3.34 -4.18 3.61
C LEU A 213 4.52 -3.27 3.28
N LEU A 214 5.33 -3.68 2.30
CA LEU A 214 6.38 -2.88 1.68
C LEU A 214 6.27 -2.97 0.17
N GLU A 215 6.72 -1.93 -0.52
CA GLU A 215 6.72 -1.81 -1.97
C GLU A 215 8.17 -1.73 -2.50
N PRO A 216 8.42 -2.14 -3.76
CA PRO A 216 9.69 -1.85 -4.40
C PRO A 216 9.84 -0.34 -4.58
N GLY A 217 10.99 0.21 -4.19
CA GLY A 217 11.28 1.61 -4.48
C GLY A 217 11.87 1.81 -5.88
N PHE A 218 12.24 3.05 -6.20
CA PHE A 218 12.78 3.44 -7.52
C PHE A 218 13.91 2.54 -8.06
N HIS A 219 14.77 2.03 -7.17
CA HIS A 219 15.75 0.99 -7.48
C HIS A 219 15.35 -0.30 -6.78
N GLU A 220 14.51 -1.12 -7.42
CA GLU A 220 13.87 -2.29 -6.81
C GLU A 220 14.84 -3.23 -6.08
N ASP A 221 16.06 -3.37 -6.59
CA ASP A 221 17.12 -4.23 -6.03
C ASP A 221 17.70 -3.67 -4.73
N HIS A 222 17.68 -2.36 -4.53
CA HIS A 222 18.37 -1.69 -3.42
C HIS A 222 17.45 -0.90 -2.49
N VAL A 223 16.25 -0.56 -2.95
CA VAL A 223 15.34 0.36 -2.25
C VAL A 223 13.99 -0.30 -2.03
N VAL A 224 13.43 -0.04 -0.86
CA VAL A 224 12.03 -0.34 -0.53
C VAL A 224 11.34 0.90 -0.02
N GLU A 225 10.03 0.91 -0.11
CA GLU A 225 9.17 2.00 0.32
C GLU A 225 8.00 1.43 1.13
N MET A 226 7.47 2.25 2.03
CA MET A 226 6.26 1.94 2.78
C MET A 226 5.19 2.93 2.35
N HIS A 227 4.08 2.39 1.83
CA HIS A 227 2.92 3.21 1.49
C HIS A 227 2.41 3.91 2.76
N ASP A 228 2.00 5.18 2.65
CA ASP A 228 1.60 6.00 3.79
C ASP A 228 0.46 5.39 4.64
N LEU A 229 -0.51 4.70 4.02
CA LEU A 229 -1.55 3.95 4.75
C LEU A 229 -1.01 2.72 5.50
N MET A 230 0.07 2.10 5.01
CA MET A 230 0.77 1.04 5.76
C MET A 230 1.60 1.62 6.88
N HIS A 231 2.10 2.85 6.71
CA HIS A 231 2.75 3.61 7.76
C HIS A 231 1.76 3.98 8.86
N ASP A 232 0.56 4.48 8.52
CA ASP A 232 -0.51 4.78 9.48
C ASP A 232 -1.09 3.53 10.18
N LEU A 233 -0.98 2.37 9.54
CA LEU A 233 -1.39 1.09 10.12
C LEU A 233 -0.43 0.61 11.22
N ALA A 234 0.85 0.95 11.12
CA ALA A 234 1.94 0.46 11.97
C ALA A 234 2.04 1.25 13.29
#